data_AF-A0A660SX14-F1
#
_entry.id   AF-A0A660SX14-F1
#
_cell.length_a   1.000
_cell.length_b   1.000
_cell.length_c   1.000
_cell.angle_alpha   90.00
_cell.angle_beta   90.00
_cell.angle_gamma   90.00
#
_symmetry.space_group_name_H-M   'P 1'
#
loop_
_entity.id
_entity.type
_entity.pdbx_description
1 polymer ?
#
loop_
_entity_poly.entity_id
_entity_poly.type
_entity_poly.pdbx_seq_one_letter_code
_entity_poly.pdbx_strand_id
1 'polypeptide(L)' 'AVIIGGASLNGGEGSILGAFLGTLLMAIITNALTLLGVDVYWQTFVIGATLLMAVLIDTLSKRNR' A
#
# COMPACT_ATOMS: atom_id res chain seq x y z
N ALA A 1 -9.83 4.37 1.95
CA ALA A 1 -9.55 3.10 2.63
C ALA A 1 -8.05 3.02 2.90
N VAL A 2 -7.62 3.28 4.14
CA VAL A 2 -6.19 3.26 4.53
C VAL A 2 -5.88 1.85 5.02
N ILE A 3 -5.34 1.04 4.10
CA ILE A 3 -4.87 -0.34 4.35
C ILE A 3 -3.33 -0.40 4.35
N ILE A 4 -2.68 0.70 3.96
CA ILE A 4 -1.32 0.66 3.39
C ILE A 4 -0.23 0.82 4.44
N GLY A 5 -0.55 1.40 5.60
CA GLY A 5 0.45 1.73 6.61
C GLY A 5 0.17 1.16 8.00
N GLY A 6 -0.82 0.29 8.14
CA GLY A 6 -1.09 -0.29 9.45
C GLY A 6 -2.10 0.49 10.28
N ALA A 7 -3.06 1.18 9.65
CA ALA A 7 -4.37 1.34 10.28
C ALA A 7 -5.03 -0.05 10.31
N SER A 8 -5.28 -0.57 11.51
CA SER A 8 -5.85 -1.89 11.76
C SER A 8 -7.10 -2.15 10.92
N LEU A 9 -7.06 -3.19 10.08
CA LEU A 9 -8.23 -3.74 9.38
C LEU A 9 -9.30 -4.28 10.35
N ASN A 10 -8.93 -4.53 11.61
CA ASN A 10 -9.79 -5.11 12.64
C ASN A 10 -10.35 -4.09 13.64
N GLY A 11 -10.10 -2.78 13.46
CA GLY A 11 -10.61 -1.75 14.36
C GLY A 11 -9.96 -1.82 15.75
N GLY A 12 -8.79 -1.20 15.87
CA GLY A 12 -8.04 -1.11 17.13
C GLY A 12 -6.55 -1.29 16.89
N GLU A 13 -5.77 -0.25 17.19
CA GLU A 13 -4.30 -0.19 17.13
C GLU A 13 -3.66 -0.23 15.73
N GLY A 14 -3.55 0.96 15.16
CA GLY A 14 -2.63 1.25 14.07
C GLY A 14 -1.76 2.45 14.41
N SER A 15 -0.46 2.37 14.10
CA SER A 15 0.46 3.49 14.35
C SER A 15 0.32 4.58 13.28
N ILE A 16 0.21 5.84 13.71
CA ILE A 16 0.19 7.03 12.83
C ILE A 16 1.42 7.03 11.92
N LEU A 17 2.59 6.66 12.46
CA LEU A 17 3.83 6.59 11.70
C LEU A 17 3.77 5.52 10.61
N GLY A 18 3.16 4.38 10.91
CA GLY A 18 2.94 3.36 9.91
C GLY A 18 2.04 3.89 8.78
N ALA A 19 0.90 4.49 9.12
CA ALA A 19 -0.05 5.05 8.15
C ALA A 19 0.62 6.06 7.22
N PHE A 20 1.42 6.96 7.80
CA PHE A 20 2.20 7.96 7.06
C PHE A 20 3.23 7.32 6.11
N LEU A 21 3.99 6.34 6.59
CA LEU A 21 4.98 5.64 5.74
C LEU A 21 4.31 4.88 4.59
N GLY A 22 3.16 4.23 4.86
CA GLY A 22 2.40 3.52 3.84
C GLY A 22 1.85 4.44 2.76
N THR A 23 1.25 5.57 3.13
CA THR A 23 0.73 6.52 2.13
C THR A 23 1.84 7.21 1.35
N LEU A 24 2.99 7.48 1.99
CA LEU A 24 4.17 8.05 1.34
C LEU A 24 4.75 7.10 0.30
N LEU A 25 4.85 5.80 0.62
CA LEU A 25 5.32 4.78 -0.31
C LEU A 25 4.39 4.69 -1.54
N MET A 26 3.08 4.74 -1.36
CA MET A 26 2.14 4.75 -2.48
C MET A 26 2.25 5.99 -3.34
N ALA A 27 2.44 7.17 -2.74
CA ALA A 27 2.66 8.40 -3.47
C ALA A 27 3.92 8.32 -4.34
N ILE A 28 4.97 7.65 -3.87
CA ILE A 28 6.18 7.40 -4.66
C ILE A 28 5.87 6.45 -5.82
N ILE A 29 5.14 5.35 -5.60
CA ILE A 29 4.81 4.39 -6.66
C ILE A 29 3.97 5.06 -7.75
N THR A 30 2.94 5.81 -7.40
CA THR A 30 2.09 6.48 -8.38
C THR A 30 2.87 7.53 -9.17
N ASN A 31 3.74 8.29 -8.50
CA ASN A 31 4.60 9.27 -9.16
C ASN A 31 5.61 8.59 -10.10
N ALA A 32 6.25 7.50 -9.66
CA ALA A 32 7.18 6.72 -10.46
C ALA A 32 6.53 6.16 -11.73
N LEU A 33 5.34 5.57 -11.63
CA LEU A 33 4.59 5.06 -12.79
C LEU A 33 4.20 6.19 -13.76
N THR A 34 3.87 7.37 -13.22
CA THR A 34 3.57 8.55 -14.04
C THR A 34 4.81 9.04 -14.79
N LEU A 35 5.96 9.11 -14.12
CA LEU A 35 7.23 9.52 -14.74
C LEU A 35 7.74 8.52 -15.78
N LEU A 36 7.46 7.23 -15.59
CA LEU A 36 7.76 6.17 -16.56
C LEU A 36 6.84 6.22 -17.79
N GLY A 37 5.87 7.14 -17.84
CA GLY A 37 4.95 7.30 -18.97
C GLY A 37 3.98 6.13 -19.13
N VAL A 38 3.71 5.38 -18.05
CA VAL A 38 2.76 4.27 -18.07
C VAL A 38 1.34 4.83 -18.24
N ASP A 39 0.58 4.29 -19.19
CA ASP A 39 -0.82 4.66 -19.39
C ASP A 39 -1.66 4.50 -18.11
N VAL A 40 -2.56 5.45 -17.86
CA VAL A 40 -3.43 5.49 -16.66
C VAL A 40 -4.22 4.18 -16.47
N TYR A 41 -4.58 3.53 -17.58
CA TYR A 41 -5.22 2.21 -17.58
C TYR A 41 -4.35 1.16 -16.87
N TRP A 42 -3.06 1.10 -17.21
CA TRP A 42 -2.10 0.19 -16.58
C TRP A 42 -1.71 0.63 -15.17
N GLN A 43 -1.65 1.93 -14.90
CA GLN A 43 -1.37 2.43 -13.55
C GLN A 43 -2.37 1.90 -12.53
N THR A 44 -3.67 1.95 -12.84
CA THR A 44 -4.73 1.46 -11.94
C THR A 44 -4.56 -0.02 -11.62
N PHE A 45 -4.23 -0.83 -12.63
CA PHE A 45 -3.95 -2.26 -12.45
C PHE A 45 -2.73 -2.48 -11.55
N VAL A 46 -1.61 -1.80 -11.82
CA VAL A 46 -0.36 -1.95 -11.05
C VAL A 46 -0.54 -1.51 -9.60
N ILE A 47 -1.26 -0.40 -9.37
CA ILE A 47 -1.57 0.09 -8.02
C ILE A 47 -2.40 -0.95 -7.26
N GLY A 48 -3.45 -1.49 -7.88
CA GLY A 48 -4.29 -2.54 -7.28
C GLY A 48 -3.52 -3.83 -7.00
N ALA A 49 -2.70 -4.29 -7.95
CA ALA A 49 -1.86 -5.47 -7.79
C ALA A 49 -0.83 -5.28 -6.67
N THR A 50 -0.20 -4.11 -6.60
CA THR A 50 0.78 -3.80 -5.56
C THR A 50 0.14 -3.73 -4.18
N LEU A 51 -1.06 -3.16 -4.07
CA LEU A 51 -1.86 -3.17 -2.85
C LEU A 51 -2.16 -4.59 -2.38
N LEU A 52 -2.64 -5.45 -3.27
CA LEU A 52 -2.93 -6.84 -2.94
C LEU A 52 -1.67 -7.59 -2.47
N MET A 53 -0.55 -7.42 -3.19
CA MET A 53 0.73 -8.01 -2.78
C MET A 53 1.21 -7.49 -1.42
N ALA A 54 1.13 -6.19 -1.18
CA ALA A 54 1.50 -5.57 0.08
C ALA A 54 0.66 -6.13 1.24
N VAL A 55 -0.66 -6.25 1.06
CA VAL A 55 -1.56 -6.82 2.06
C VAL A 55 -1.26 -8.30 2.29
N LEU A 56 -1.06 -9.09 1.24
CA LEU A 56 -0.73 -10.51 1.36
C LEU A 56 0.56 -10.71 2.17
N ILE A 57 1.61 -9.94 1.87
CA ILE A 57 2.87 -9.97 2.59
C ILE A 57 2.69 -9.51 4.04
N ASP A 58 1.96 -8.40 4.28
CA ASP A 58 1.69 -7.89 5.62
C ASP A 58 0.94 -8.93 6.47
N THR A 59 -0.09 -9.57 5.90
CA THR A 59 -0.90 -10.57 6.59
C THR A 59 -0.10 -11.84 6.92
N LEU A 60 0.80 -12.26 6.02
CA LEU A 60 1.70 -13.40 6.24
C LEU A 60 2.79 -13.06 7.26
N SER A 61 3.39 -11.87 7.18
CA SER A 61 4.43 -11.43 8.10
C SER A 61 3.90 -11.24 9.52
N LYS A 62 2.64 -10.82 9.68
CA LYS A 62 1.97 -10.73 10.99
C LYS A 62 1.67 -12.09 11.61
N ARG A 63 1.49 -13.15 10.80
CA ARG A 63 1.18 -14.50 11.29
C ARG A 63 2.40 -15.23 11.88
N ASN A 64 3.61 -14.72 11.62
CA ASN A 64 4.87 -15.26 12.15
C ASN A 64 5.40 -14.49 13.37
N ARG A 65 4.56 -13.66 13.99
CA ARG A 65 4.73 -13.03 15.32
C ARG A 65 3.47 -13.29 16.14
#